data_AF-A0A9D6E4I4-F1
#
_entry.id   AF-A0A9D6E4I4-F1
#
_cell.length_a   1.000
_cell.length_b   1.000
_cell.length_c   1.000
_cell.angle_alpha   90.00
_cell.angle_beta   90.00
_cell.angle_gamma   90.00
#
_symmetry.space_group_name_H-M   'P 1'
#
loop_
_entity.id
_entity.type
_entity.pdbx_description
1 polymer ?
#
loop_
_entity_poly.entity_id
_entity_poly.type
_entity_poly.pdbx_seq_one_letter_code
_entity_poly.pdbx_strand_id
1 'polypeptide(L)'
;MTIEKIPHTARTGIIVGAVLLLAMLLCGQMRSNAQSGKSTSSLACVQRASFRQEPEFWISWRPSEGAKPIRLLKGTEPALSPDGKTLACVVDMTVNPGADDQALILVNLKTQKKLEILRPRTWIRCPRWSPHGDRLAVILWDKKQSQRYLCVLQADGSGLKEIAREGRGG
;
A
#
# COMPACT_ATOMS: atom_id res chain seq x y z
N MET A 1 -16.97 -1.85 47.41
CA MET A 1 -15.84 -1.92 46.45
C MET A 1 -16.30 -2.77 45.28
N THR A 2 -16.82 -2.12 44.24
CA THR A 2 -17.38 -2.81 43.06
C THR A 2 -16.37 -2.65 41.94
N ILE A 3 -15.75 -3.76 41.51
CA ILE A 3 -14.83 -3.76 40.37
C ILE A 3 -15.69 -3.71 39.11
N GLU A 4 -15.73 -2.54 38.46
CA GLU A 4 -16.33 -2.38 37.13
C GLU A 4 -15.57 -3.26 36.11
N LYS A 5 -16.28 -4.25 35.57
CA LYS A 5 -15.82 -5.07 34.45
C LYS A 5 -15.95 -4.24 33.17
N ILE A 6 -14.82 -3.72 32.69
CA ILE A 6 -14.74 -3.07 31.37
C ILE A 6 -15.08 -4.10 30.28
N PRO A 7 -16.07 -3.87 29.40
CA PRO A 7 -16.47 -4.82 28.37
C PRO A 7 -15.36 -5.02 27.32
N HIS A 8 -15.11 -6.29 26.97
CA HIS A 8 -14.03 -6.72 26.06
C HIS A 8 -14.09 -6.10 24.65
N THR A 9 -15.25 -5.60 24.23
CA THR A 9 -15.47 -4.96 22.91
C THR A 9 -14.81 -3.58 22.78
N ALA A 10 -14.65 -2.85 23.88
CA ALA A 10 -13.98 -1.54 23.88
C ALA A 10 -12.46 -1.66 23.70
N ARG A 11 -11.85 -2.75 24.19
CA ARG A 11 -10.40 -2.97 24.11
C ARG A 11 -9.94 -3.25 22.68
N THR A 12 -10.72 -3.96 21.88
CA THR A 12 -10.35 -4.30 20.49
C THR A 12 -10.37 -3.10 19.55
N GLY A 13 -11.35 -2.19 19.70
CA GLY A 13 -11.44 -0.96 18.90
C GLY A 13 -10.28 0.02 19.16
N ILE A 14 -9.86 0.15 20.42
CA ILE A 14 -8.73 0.99 20.82
C ILE A 14 -7.41 0.43 20.30
N ILE A 15 -7.23 -0.90 20.31
CA ILE A 15 -6.01 -1.56 19.79
C ILE A 15 -5.92 -1.40 18.28
N VAL A 16 -7.02 -1.55 17.52
CA VAL A 16 -7.02 -1.36 16.06
C VAL A 16 -6.74 0.10 15.69
N GLY A 17 -7.35 1.05 16.40
CA GLY A 17 -7.06 2.48 16.25
C GLY A 17 -5.59 2.81 16.51
N ALA A 18 -5.00 2.25 17.57
CA ALA A 18 -3.59 2.44 17.92
C ALA A 18 -2.62 1.79 16.92
N VAL A 19 -2.95 0.62 16.35
CA VAL A 19 -2.13 -0.05 15.32
C VAL A 19 -2.18 0.71 13.99
N LEU A 20 -3.36 1.22 13.60
CA LEU A 20 -3.48 2.11 12.44
C LEU A 20 -2.72 3.42 12.65
N LEU A 21 -2.79 4.00 13.86
CA LEU A 21 -2.00 5.18 14.21
C LEU A 21 -0.50 4.90 14.22
N LEU A 22 -0.04 3.76 14.71
CA LEU A 22 1.38 3.36 14.67
C LEU A 22 1.86 3.12 13.24
N ALA A 23 1.05 2.49 12.39
CA ALA A 23 1.35 2.32 10.97
C ALA A 23 1.42 3.67 10.22
N MET A 24 0.60 4.65 10.63
CA MET A 24 0.63 6.02 10.12
C MET A 24 1.77 6.87 10.73
N LEU A 25 2.13 6.67 12.00
CA LEU A 25 3.22 7.39 12.68
C LEU A 25 4.59 6.94 12.19
N LEU A 26 4.75 5.65 11.87
CA LEU A 26 5.94 5.16 11.13
C LEU A 26 6.02 5.76 9.72
N CYS A 27 4.91 6.25 9.16
CA CYS A 27 4.90 7.03 7.92
C CYS A 27 5.42 8.46 8.14
N GLY A 28 5.19 9.05 9.32
CA GLY A 28 5.68 10.37 9.71
C GLY A 28 7.18 10.42 10.08
N GLN A 29 7.70 9.34 10.68
CA GLN A 29 9.10 9.25 11.14
C GLN A 29 10.13 8.95 10.04
N MET A 30 9.70 8.66 8.79
CA MET A 30 10.62 8.58 7.65
C MET A 30 11.00 9.96 7.07
N ARG A 31 10.54 11.06 7.67
CA ARG A 31 11.11 12.38 7.42
C ARG A 31 12.26 12.61 8.41
N SER A 32 13.46 12.78 7.86
CA SER A 32 14.74 13.04 8.54
C SER A 32 15.27 11.93 9.44
N ASN A 33 16.02 11.00 8.84
CA ASN A 33 17.31 10.63 9.43
C ASN A 33 18.32 10.40 8.31
N ALA A 34 18.66 11.49 7.63
CA ALA A 34 19.86 11.55 6.82
C ALA A 34 21.02 11.90 7.76
N GLN A 35 21.61 10.89 8.39
CA GLN A 35 22.96 10.99 8.93
C GLN A 35 23.83 9.91 8.29
N SER A 36 25.02 10.37 7.92
CA SER A 36 25.96 9.79 6.99
C SER A 36 26.37 8.35 7.31
N GLY A 37 26.06 7.44 6.40
CA GLY A 37 26.69 6.13 6.27
C GLY A 37 26.37 5.61 4.88
N LYS A 38 27.39 5.42 4.04
CA LYS A 38 27.29 5.05 2.62
C LYS A 38 26.20 4.00 2.38
N SER A 39 25.05 4.42 1.87
CA SER A 39 24.00 3.53 1.40
C SER A 39 23.43 4.13 0.12
N THR A 40 23.70 3.45 -0.99
CA THR A 40 23.20 3.77 -2.33
C THR A 40 21.69 3.54 -2.35
N SER A 41 20.91 4.58 -2.05
CA SER A 41 19.45 4.50 -2.03
C SER A 41 18.85 5.18 -3.25
N SER A 42 18.46 4.37 -4.24
CA SER A 42 17.62 4.80 -5.37
C SER A 42 16.25 5.24 -4.85
N LEU A 43 15.88 6.50 -5.06
CA LEU A 43 14.59 7.05 -4.68
C LEU A 43 13.55 6.84 -5.80
N ALA A 44 12.37 6.33 -5.45
CA ALA A 44 11.19 6.43 -6.30
C ALA A 44 10.59 7.84 -6.12
N CYS A 45 10.45 8.61 -7.19
CA CYS A 45 9.77 9.91 -7.14
C CYS A 45 8.37 9.79 -7.75
N VAL A 46 7.36 10.33 -7.06
CA VAL A 46 6.04 10.58 -7.64
C VAL A 46 6.09 11.99 -8.21
N GLN A 47 6.16 12.13 -9.52
CA GLN A 47 6.09 13.43 -10.18
C GLN A 47 4.63 13.80 -10.48
N ARG A 48 4.21 14.96 -9.97
CA ARG A 48 2.93 15.57 -10.27
C ARG A 48 3.09 16.42 -11.54
N ALA A 49 2.66 15.88 -12.69
CA ALA A 49 2.48 16.70 -13.88
C ALA A 49 1.13 17.43 -13.77
N SER A 50 1.13 18.76 -13.80
CA SER A 50 -0.08 19.57 -13.79
C SER A 50 -0.26 20.28 -15.13
N PHE A 51 -1.34 19.99 -15.88
CA PHE A 51 -2.28 20.97 -16.44
C PHE A 51 -3.36 20.27 -17.32
N ARG A 52 -4.63 20.58 -17.05
CA ARG A 52 -5.83 20.48 -17.93
C ARG A 52 -6.38 19.12 -18.41
N GLN A 53 -5.79 17.98 -18.06
CA GLN A 53 -6.40 16.66 -18.22
C GLN A 53 -6.18 15.85 -16.94
N GLU A 54 -7.10 14.96 -16.58
CA GLU A 54 -7.06 14.08 -15.39
C GLU A 54 -5.61 13.72 -15.01
N PRO A 55 -5.13 14.02 -13.79
CA PRO A 55 -3.74 13.82 -13.44
C PRO A 55 -3.36 12.34 -13.61
N GLU A 56 -2.61 12.04 -14.66
CA GLU A 56 -2.06 10.70 -14.85
C GLU A 56 -0.89 10.49 -13.90
N PHE A 57 -1.13 9.79 -12.79
CA PHE A 57 -0.05 9.39 -11.89
C PHE A 57 0.79 8.30 -12.56
N TRP A 58 2.03 8.64 -12.90
CA TRP A 58 3.00 7.72 -13.48
C TRP A 58 4.04 7.32 -12.43
N ILE A 59 4.30 6.02 -12.34
CA ILE A 59 5.37 5.46 -11.52
C ILE A 59 6.58 5.22 -12.42
N SER A 60 7.73 5.77 -12.01
CA SER A 60 9.00 5.60 -12.69
C SER A 60 10.08 5.11 -11.74
N TRP A 61 11.09 4.45 -12.30
CA TRP A 61 12.22 3.91 -11.55
C TRP A 61 13.54 4.28 -12.22
N ARG A 62 14.54 4.61 -11.41
CA ARG A 62 15.89 4.93 -11.89
C ARG A 62 16.85 3.80 -11.48
N PRO A 63 17.44 3.07 -12.45
CA PRO A 63 18.28 1.91 -12.15
C PRO A 63 19.50 2.21 -11.28
N SER A 64 20.14 3.33 -11.55
CA SER A 64 21.31 3.81 -10.82
C SER A 64 21.34 5.34 -10.87
N GLU A 65 22.16 5.94 -10.02
CA GLU A 65 22.50 7.35 -10.15
C GLU A 65 23.01 7.65 -11.57
N GLY A 66 22.63 8.79 -12.14
CA GLY A 66 22.97 9.15 -13.51
C GLY A 66 22.11 8.47 -14.59
N ALA A 67 21.53 7.29 -14.36
CA ALA A 67 20.73 6.59 -15.38
C ALA A 67 19.43 7.34 -15.77
N LYS A 68 18.94 7.16 -17.00
CA LYS A 68 17.64 7.70 -17.40
C LYS A 68 16.51 6.98 -16.63
N PRO A 69 15.51 7.70 -16.08
CA PRO A 69 14.34 7.07 -15.46
C PRO A 69 13.53 6.25 -16.48
N ILE A 70 13.06 5.09 -16.04
CA ILE A 70 12.22 4.17 -16.79
C ILE A 70 10.79 4.33 -16.29
N ARG A 71 9.83 4.60 -17.20
CA ARG A 71 8.40 4.60 -16.87
C ARG A 71 7.92 3.15 -16.76
N LEU A 72 7.41 2.76 -15.59
CA LEU A 72 6.96 1.40 -15.33
C LEU A 72 5.49 1.24 -15.70
N LEU A 73 4.62 2.07 -15.12
CA LEU A 73 3.17 2.01 -15.32
C LEU A 73 2.48 3.27 -14.79
N LYS A 74 1.23 3.45 -15.20
CA LYS A 74 0.29 4.41 -14.61
C LYS A 74 -0.30 3.77 -13.36
N GLY A 75 -0.19 4.43 -12.21
CA GLY A 75 -0.59 3.88 -10.92
C GLY A 75 -0.19 4.76 -9.75
N THR A 76 -0.56 4.32 -8.55
CA THR A 76 -0.36 5.04 -7.30
C THR A 76 0.20 4.12 -6.21
N GLU A 77 0.53 4.73 -5.08
CA GLU A 77 0.94 4.05 -3.84
C GLU A 77 2.08 3.03 -4.03
N PRO A 78 3.23 3.46 -4.59
CA PRO A 78 4.38 2.57 -4.76
C PRO A 78 4.93 2.10 -3.41
N ALA A 79 5.20 0.80 -3.28
CA ALA A 79 5.87 0.19 -2.14
C ALA A 79 6.98 -0.76 -2.60
N LEU A 80 8.24 -0.38 -2.33
CA LEU A 80 9.41 -1.17 -2.69
C LEU A 80 9.58 -2.36 -1.73
N SER A 81 9.90 -3.54 -2.27
CA SER A 81 10.23 -4.72 -1.48
C SER A 81 11.50 -4.49 -0.65
N PRO A 82 11.67 -5.19 0.49
CA PRO A 82 12.85 -5.01 1.35
C PRO A 82 14.18 -5.29 0.63
N ASP A 83 14.18 -6.19 -0.35
CA ASP A 83 15.36 -6.52 -1.15
C ASP A 83 15.60 -5.55 -2.33
N GLY A 84 14.73 -4.55 -2.51
CA GLY A 84 14.84 -3.53 -3.55
C GLY A 84 14.55 -4.01 -4.97
N LYS A 85 14.06 -5.25 -5.17
CA LYS A 85 13.90 -5.83 -6.52
C LYS A 85 12.49 -5.72 -7.10
N THR A 86 11.49 -5.56 -6.25
CA THR A 86 10.08 -5.61 -6.64
C THR A 86 9.33 -4.40 -6.12
N LEU A 87 8.51 -3.78 -6.95
CA LEU A 87 7.67 -2.65 -6.59
C LEU A 87 6.21 -3.08 -6.60
N ALA A 88 5.49 -2.93 -5.49
CA ALA A 88 4.05 -3.05 -5.46
C ALA A 88 3.41 -1.70 -5.80
N CYS A 89 2.37 -1.72 -6.64
CA CYS A 89 1.66 -0.52 -7.09
C CYS A 89 0.16 -0.79 -7.16
N VAL A 90 -0.66 0.22 -6.86
CA VAL A 90 -2.10 0.18 -7.12
C VAL A 90 -2.36 0.78 -8.49
N VAL A 91 -3.14 0.08 -9.32
CA VAL A 91 -3.51 0.52 -10.66
C VAL A 91 -5.02 0.60 -10.76
N ASP A 92 -5.52 1.72 -11.26
CA ASP A 92 -6.94 1.85 -11.60
C ASP A 92 -7.18 1.15 -12.95
N MET A 93 -8.03 0.13 -12.92
CA MET A 93 -8.43 -0.69 -14.06
C MET A 93 -9.87 -0.39 -14.50
N THR A 94 -10.49 0.66 -13.93
CA THR A 94 -11.88 1.03 -14.17
C THR A 94 -12.08 1.43 -15.62
N VAL A 95 -12.74 0.54 -16.39
CA VAL A 95 -13.18 0.84 -17.76
C VAL A 95 -14.55 1.51 -17.75
N ASN A 96 -15.43 1.10 -16.83
CA ASN A 96 -16.79 1.62 -16.69
C ASN A 96 -16.93 2.44 -15.41
N PRO A 97 -17.48 3.67 -15.46
CA PRO A 97 -17.70 4.49 -14.26
C PRO A 97 -18.45 3.73 -13.16
N GLY A 98 -17.92 3.75 -11.94
CA GLY A 98 -18.54 3.12 -10.76
C GLY A 98 -18.21 1.64 -10.52
N ALA A 99 -17.33 1.04 -11.32
CA ALA A 99 -16.95 -0.36 -11.15
C ALA A 99 -15.98 -0.64 -9.98
N ASP A 100 -15.39 0.40 -9.36
CA ASP A 100 -14.38 0.32 -8.29
C ASP A 100 -13.35 -0.80 -8.56
N ASP A 101 -12.75 -0.75 -9.76
CA ASP A 101 -11.93 -1.82 -10.30
C ASP A 101 -10.46 -1.43 -10.21
N GLN A 102 -9.81 -1.83 -9.11
CA GLN A 102 -8.38 -1.58 -8.89
C GLN A 102 -7.62 -2.89 -8.81
N ALA A 103 -6.37 -2.87 -9.28
CA ALA A 103 -5.46 -4.00 -9.19
C ALA A 103 -4.22 -3.64 -8.36
N LEU A 104 -3.75 -4.57 -7.53
CA LEU A 104 -2.42 -4.54 -6.95
C LEU A 104 -1.49 -5.32 -7.88
N ILE A 105 -0.48 -4.62 -8.39
CA ILE A 105 0.49 -5.16 -9.34
C ILE A 105 1.88 -5.13 -8.72
N LEU A 106 2.60 -6.24 -8.86
CA LEU A 106 4.03 -6.32 -8.59
C LEU A 106 4.81 -6.09 -9.88
N VAL A 107 5.82 -5.23 -9.82
CA VAL A 107 6.74 -4.93 -10.92
C VAL A 107 8.14 -5.37 -10.53
N ASN A 108 8.70 -6.33 -11.26
CA ASN A 108 10.10 -6.68 -11.12
C ASN A 108 10.94 -5.57 -11.75
N LEU A 109 11.78 -4.88 -10.98
CA LEU A 109 12.48 -3.68 -11.43
C LEU A 109 13.59 -3.97 -12.46
N LYS A 110 14.20 -5.17 -12.39
CA LYS A 110 15.23 -5.59 -13.35
C LYS A 110 14.65 -5.96 -14.70
N THR A 111 13.57 -6.75 -14.71
CA THR A 111 12.99 -7.32 -15.95
C THR A 111 11.79 -6.52 -16.46
N GLN A 112 11.26 -5.60 -15.65
CA GLN A 112 10.05 -4.82 -15.90
C GLN A 112 8.77 -5.68 -16.04
N LYS A 113 8.86 -6.99 -15.76
CA LYS A 113 7.70 -7.89 -15.75
C LYS A 113 6.71 -7.46 -14.66
N LYS A 114 5.44 -7.49 -15.02
CA LYS A 114 4.31 -7.13 -14.15
C LYS A 114 3.52 -8.39 -13.82
N LEU A 115 3.11 -8.51 -12.57
CA LEU A 115 2.24 -9.57 -12.08
C LEU A 115 1.08 -8.93 -11.33
N GLU A 116 -0.13 -9.13 -11.81
CA GLU A 116 -1.34 -8.80 -11.04
C GLU A 116 -1.51 -9.85 -9.94
N ILE A 117 -1.56 -9.41 -8.68
CA ILE A 117 -1.65 -10.32 -7.52
C ILE A 117 -2.96 -10.19 -6.76
N LEU A 118 -3.72 -9.11 -6.98
CA LEU A 118 -5.02 -8.90 -6.36
C LEU A 118 -5.84 -7.91 -7.19
N ARG A 119 -7.10 -8.23 -7.48
CA ARG A 119 -8.04 -7.34 -8.17
C ARG A 119 -9.44 -7.45 -7.55
N PRO A 120 -9.65 -6.87 -6.37
CA PRO A 120 -10.94 -6.92 -5.71
C PRO A 120 -11.86 -5.87 -6.34
N ARG A 121 -13.18 -6.07 -6.27
CA ARG A 121 -14.18 -5.03 -6.64
C ARG A 121 -14.33 -3.99 -5.51
N THR A 122 -13.21 -3.53 -4.99
CA THR A 122 -13.07 -2.58 -3.88
C THR A 122 -11.80 -1.77 -4.09
N TRP A 123 -11.68 -0.64 -3.40
CA TRP A 123 -10.45 0.15 -3.46
C TRP A 123 -9.32 -0.52 -2.68
N ILE A 124 -8.11 -0.46 -3.21
CA ILE A 124 -6.89 -0.97 -2.56
C ILE A 124 -6.08 0.22 -2.06
N ARG A 125 -5.70 0.22 -0.78
CA ARG A 125 -4.93 1.29 -0.16
C ARG A 125 -3.77 0.75 0.66
N CYS A 126 -2.73 1.56 0.74
CA CYS A 126 -1.54 1.41 1.57
C CYS A 126 -0.89 0.02 1.49
N PRO A 127 -0.48 -0.47 0.30
CA PRO A 127 0.26 -1.71 0.21
C PRO A 127 1.58 -1.61 0.98
N ARG A 128 1.88 -2.62 1.81
CA ARG A 128 3.12 -2.68 2.60
C ARG A 128 3.69 -4.07 2.59
N TRP A 129 4.97 -4.18 2.26
CA TRP A 129 5.70 -5.44 2.36
C TRP A 129 5.94 -5.82 3.81
N SER A 130 5.85 -7.12 4.07
CA SER A 130 6.47 -7.74 5.24
C SER A 130 8.01 -7.54 5.20
N PRO A 131 8.69 -7.52 6.36
CA PRO A 131 10.15 -7.38 6.41
C PRO A 131 10.91 -8.49 5.67
N HIS A 132 10.33 -9.68 5.60
CA HIS A 132 10.89 -10.83 4.88
C HIS A 132 10.58 -10.82 3.38
N GLY A 133 9.67 -9.95 2.92
CA GLY A 133 9.33 -9.81 1.50
C GLY A 133 8.44 -10.93 0.92
N ASP A 134 7.92 -11.85 1.74
CA ASP A 134 7.08 -12.97 1.30
C ASP A 134 5.57 -12.63 1.31
N ARG A 135 5.21 -11.54 1.98
CA ARG A 135 3.81 -11.08 2.17
C ARG A 135 3.64 -9.59 1.96
N LEU A 136 2.40 -9.20 1.66
CA LEU A 136 1.91 -7.82 1.70
C LEU A 136 0.73 -7.67 2.65
N ALA A 137 0.65 -6.52 3.32
CA ALA A 137 -0.55 -6.02 3.97
C ALA A 137 -1.19 -4.94 3.09
N VAL A 138 -2.53 -4.92 3.03
CA VAL A 138 -3.32 -3.94 2.28
C VAL A 138 -4.56 -3.55 3.08
N ILE A 139 -5.06 -2.35 2.82
CA ILE A 139 -6.40 -1.93 3.23
C ILE A 139 -7.33 -2.07 2.03
N LEU A 140 -8.36 -2.90 2.15
CA LEU A 140 -9.45 -2.95 1.18
C LEU A 140 -10.58 -2.05 1.68
N TRP A 141 -11.10 -1.19 0.81
CA TRP A 141 -12.23 -0.33 1.14
C TRP A 141 -13.40 -0.62 0.20
N ASP A 142 -14.43 -1.24 0.77
CA ASP A 142 -15.73 -1.37 0.13
C ASP A 142 -16.51 -0.07 0.34
N LYS A 143 -16.59 0.73 -0.73
CA LYS A 143 -17.28 2.02 -0.73
C LYS A 143 -18.79 1.88 -0.53
N LYS A 144 -19.40 0.80 -1.03
CA LYS A 144 -20.86 0.58 -0.93
C LYS A 144 -21.27 0.29 0.51
N GLN A 145 -20.42 -0.41 1.24
CA GLN A 145 -20.65 -0.75 2.64
C GLN A 145 -20.04 0.27 3.62
N SER A 146 -19.33 1.28 3.11
CA SER A 146 -18.50 2.20 3.91
C SER A 146 -17.59 1.45 4.88
N GLN A 147 -17.03 0.32 4.43
CA GLN A 147 -16.34 -0.65 5.29
C GLN A 147 -14.89 -0.84 4.85
N ARG A 148 -13.96 -0.77 5.81
CA ARG A 148 -12.54 -1.05 5.57
C ARG A 148 -12.13 -2.37 6.20
N TYR A 149 -11.23 -3.06 5.52
CA TYR A 149 -10.66 -4.34 5.90
C TYR A 149 -9.14 -4.24 5.84
N LEU A 150 -8.46 -4.65 6.90
CA LEU A 150 -7.02 -4.91 6.89
C LEU A 150 -6.82 -6.36 6.45
N CYS A 151 -6.16 -6.55 5.32
CA CYS A 151 -5.90 -7.86 4.75
C CYS A 151 -4.41 -8.11 4.59
N VAL A 152 -4.01 -9.37 4.60
CA VAL A 152 -2.67 -9.84 4.25
C VAL A 152 -2.79 -10.88 3.13
N LEU A 153 -1.85 -10.86 2.20
CA LEU A 153 -1.72 -11.86 1.14
C LEU A 153 -0.24 -12.22 0.90
N GLN A 154 -0.01 -13.37 0.29
CA GLN A 154 1.32 -13.80 -0.13
C GLN A 154 1.76 -12.98 -1.35
N ALA A 155 3.08 -12.84 -1.55
CA ALA A 155 3.65 -12.09 -2.67
C ALA A 155 3.31 -12.67 -4.05
N ASP A 156 2.92 -13.95 -4.13
CA ASP A 156 2.42 -14.59 -5.35
C ASP A 156 0.92 -14.32 -5.62
N GLY A 157 0.24 -13.58 -4.75
CA GLY A 157 -1.19 -13.27 -4.83
C GLY A 157 -2.10 -14.30 -4.14
N SER A 158 -1.55 -15.40 -3.64
CA SER A 158 -2.31 -16.42 -2.93
C SER A 158 -2.58 -16.02 -1.47
N GLY A 159 -3.48 -16.76 -0.82
CA GLY A 159 -3.65 -16.70 0.63
C GLY A 159 -4.17 -15.37 1.18
N LEU A 160 -4.96 -14.62 0.39
CA LEU A 160 -5.62 -13.42 0.87
C LEU A 160 -6.45 -13.73 2.12
N LYS A 161 -6.16 -13.03 3.21
CA LYS A 161 -6.78 -13.22 4.51
C LYS A 161 -7.10 -11.87 5.14
N GLU A 162 -8.37 -11.71 5.55
CA GLU A 162 -8.77 -10.60 6.43
C GLU A 162 -8.18 -10.82 7.83
N ILE A 163 -7.54 -9.77 8.36
CA ILE A 163 -6.97 -9.73 9.70
C ILE A 163 -7.90 -8.98 10.64
N ALA A 164 -8.48 -7.88 10.17
CA ALA A 164 -9.41 -7.06 10.92
C ALA A 164 -10.32 -6.27 9.97
N ARG A 165 -11.45 -5.80 10.50
CA ARG A 165 -12.33 -4.84 9.84
C ARG A 165 -12.71 -3.73 10.80
N GLU A 166 -12.93 -2.54 10.25
CA GLU A 166 -13.43 -1.38 11.01
C GLU A 166 -14.79 -1.74 11.66
N GLY A 167 -14.96 -1.49 12.96
CA GLY A 167 -16.25 -1.74 13.61
C GLY A 167 -17.29 -0.74 13.13
N ARG A 168 -18.52 -1.18 12.83
CA ARG A 168 -19.64 -0.25 12.64
C ARG A 168 -19.92 0.43 13.98
N GLY A 169 -19.61 1.72 14.08
CA GLY A 169 -20.08 2.54 15.19
C GLY A 169 -21.61 2.53 15.18
N GLY A 170 -22.20 2.13 16.30
CA GLY A 170 -23.63 2.30 16.59
C GLY A 170 -23.88 3.66 17.22
#